data_AF-A0A1H1DAD8-F1
#
_entry.id   AF-A0A1H1DAD8-F1
#
_cell.length_a   1.000
_cell.length_b   1.000
_cell.length_c   1.000
_cell.angle_alpha   90.00
_cell.angle_beta   90.00
_cell.angle_gamma   90.00
#
_symmetry.space_group_name_H-M   'P 1'
#
loop_
_entity.id
_entity.type
_entity.pdbx_description
1 polymer ?
#
loop_
_entity_poly.entity_id
_entity_poly.type
_entity_poly.pdbx_seq_one_letter_code
_entity_poly.pdbx_strand_id
1 'polypeptide(L)'
;MERQHNHLIVDRAVRTHAGAFKPEANTNCRDRRYVAHARALNSGSIGIALDAMAGARQSPFDAEKYPITHEQIHTLVETVADLCDTYQIPVNPYSVLTHAEVEPTLSVKQRSKWDITWLPDMTKPGDPIDVGNKLRSLIAEARL
;
A
#
# COMPACT_ATOMS: atom_id res chain seq x y z
N MET A 1 3.41 3.60 15.63
CA MET A 1 3.35 2.20 15.15
C MET A 1 3.62 2.14 13.64
N GLU A 2 2.85 2.84 12.81
CA GLU A 2 3.02 2.79 11.33
C GLU A 2 4.38 3.29 10.82
N ARG A 3 4.95 4.35 11.42
CA ARG A 3 6.27 4.88 11.00
C ARG A 3 7.41 3.88 11.12
N GLN A 4 7.28 2.84 11.94
CA GLN A 4 8.31 1.80 12.09
C GLN A 4 8.13 0.64 11.09
N HIS A 5 7.00 0.59 10.39
CA HIS A 5 6.65 -0.54 9.53
C HIS A 5 6.54 -0.16 8.06
N ASN A 6 6.48 1.13 7.71
CA ASN A 6 6.39 1.62 6.33
C ASN A 6 7.46 2.66 6.05
N HIS A 7 7.88 2.79 4.78
CA HIS A 7 8.82 3.82 4.35
C HIS A 7 8.15 5.19 4.21
N LEU A 8 6.90 5.19 3.75
CA LEU A 8 6.09 6.39 3.57
C LEU A 8 4.67 6.18 4.13
N ILE A 9 4.06 7.26 4.59
CA ILE A 9 2.68 7.26 5.10
C ILE A 9 1.97 8.49 4.56
N VAL A 10 0.82 8.31 3.91
CA VAL A 10 -0.07 9.42 3.55
C VAL A 10 -1.02 9.65 4.73
N ASP A 11 -0.93 10.82 5.36
CA ASP A 11 -1.80 11.18 6.48
C ASP A 11 -3.22 11.58 6.03
N ARG A 12 -4.10 11.78 7.00
CA ARG A 12 -5.48 12.26 6.77
C ARG A 12 -5.59 13.66 6.18
N ALA A 13 -4.52 14.45 6.25
CA ALA A 13 -4.42 15.80 5.71
C ALA A 13 -3.67 15.79 4.38
N VAL A 14 -3.60 14.62 3.73
CA VAL A 14 -2.99 14.37 2.41
C VAL A 14 -1.54 14.79 2.31
N ARG A 15 -0.79 14.59 3.39
CA ARG A 15 0.66 14.81 3.42
C ARG A 15 1.40 13.48 3.50
N THR A 16 2.44 13.34 2.70
CA THR A 16 3.34 12.18 2.72
C THR A 16 4.44 12.38 3.77
N HIS A 17 4.54 11.45 4.71
CA HIS A 17 5.51 11.46 5.80
C HIS A 17 6.51 10.31 5.65
N ALA A 18 7.77 10.60 5.95
CA ALA A 18 8.80 9.57 6.02
C ALA A 18 8.65 8.69 7.28
N GLY A 19 8.84 7.39 7.05
CA GLY A 19 9.00 6.37 8.08
C GLY A 19 10.37 6.41 8.76
N ALA A 20 10.67 5.37 9.53
CA ALA A 20 11.90 5.26 10.30
C ALA A 20 13.13 4.95 9.42
N PHE A 21 12.92 4.29 8.29
CA PHE A 21 13.97 3.95 7.33
C PHE A 21 13.56 4.37 5.92
N LYS A 22 14.56 4.69 5.10
CA LYS A 22 14.38 4.95 3.67
C LYS A 22 14.21 3.64 2.90
N PRO A 23 13.62 3.65 1.68
CA PRO A 23 13.47 2.47 0.84
C PRO A 23 14.73 1.61 0.67
N GLU A 24 15.92 2.23 0.61
CA GLU A 24 17.19 1.54 0.42
C GLU A 24 17.57 0.62 1.59
N ALA A 25 17.01 0.85 2.79
CA ALA A 25 17.19 -0.05 3.93
C ALA A 25 16.57 -1.44 3.67
N ASN A 26 15.56 -1.51 2.80
CA ASN A 26 14.91 -2.75 2.42
C ASN A 26 15.57 -3.42 1.20
N THR A 27 16.60 -2.85 0.56
CA THR A 27 17.32 -3.53 -0.54
C THR A 27 17.84 -4.90 -0.10
N ASN A 28 18.32 -5.02 1.14
CA ASN A 28 18.70 -6.30 1.75
C ASN A 28 18.50 -6.25 3.27
N CYS A 29 17.53 -7.02 3.80
CA CYS A 29 17.15 -6.96 5.21
C CYS A 29 18.00 -7.82 6.16
N ARG A 30 19.14 -8.38 5.70
CA ARG A 30 20.00 -9.28 6.49
C ARG A 30 20.62 -8.62 7.72
N ASP A 31 20.84 -7.31 7.68
CA ASP A 31 21.40 -6.52 8.78
C ASP A 31 20.36 -6.19 9.88
N ARG A 32 19.10 -6.57 9.66
CA ARG A 32 17.96 -6.34 10.55
C ARG A 32 17.62 -4.86 10.79
N ARG A 33 18.08 -3.95 9.92
CA ARG A 33 17.77 -2.51 9.95
C ARG A 33 16.91 -2.15 8.74
N TYR A 34 15.62 -2.44 8.85
CA TYR A 34 14.68 -2.33 7.74
C TYR A 34 13.26 -2.13 8.29
N VAL A 35 12.29 -1.79 7.44
CA VAL A 35 10.86 -1.75 7.82
C VAL A 35 10.15 -3.04 7.45
N ALA A 36 9.39 -3.60 8.39
CA ALA A 36 8.67 -4.85 8.21
C ALA A 36 7.19 -4.60 7.89
N HIS A 37 6.84 -4.46 6.61
CA HIS A 37 5.46 -4.25 6.14
C HIS A 37 4.80 -5.51 5.56
N ALA A 38 5.57 -6.44 4.99
CA ALA A 38 5.02 -7.63 4.33
C ALA A 38 5.79 -8.89 4.71
N ARG A 39 5.07 -9.90 5.23
CA ARG A 39 5.72 -11.14 5.70
C ARG A 39 6.44 -11.81 4.54
N ALA A 40 7.72 -12.12 4.75
CA ALA A 40 8.62 -12.78 3.80
C ALA A 40 8.88 -12.00 2.50
N LEU A 41 8.47 -10.74 2.41
CA LEU A 41 8.57 -9.91 1.21
C LEU A 41 9.15 -8.51 1.50
N ASN A 42 9.86 -8.33 2.62
CA ASN A 42 10.44 -7.02 2.95
C ASN A 42 11.68 -6.70 2.10
N SER A 43 12.54 -7.69 1.84
CA SER A 43 13.73 -7.50 1.03
C SER A 43 13.37 -7.23 -0.43
N GLY A 44 13.88 -6.13 -0.97
CA GLY A 44 13.59 -5.65 -2.31
C GLY A 44 12.27 -4.88 -2.46
N SER A 45 11.58 -4.55 -1.36
CA SER A 45 10.23 -3.96 -1.43
C SER A 45 10.13 -2.62 -0.70
N ILE A 46 9.23 -1.76 -1.19
CA ILE A 46 8.92 -0.46 -0.60
C ILE A 46 7.49 -0.48 -0.03
N GLY A 47 7.34 -0.49 1.30
CA GLY A 47 6.04 -0.33 1.96
C GLY A 47 5.57 1.13 2.08
N ILE A 48 4.31 1.38 1.74
CA ILE A 48 3.63 2.67 1.85
C ILE A 48 2.28 2.41 2.52
N ALA A 49 1.86 3.28 3.44
CA ALA A 49 0.58 3.15 4.14
C ALA A 49 -0.33 4.38 3.98
N LEU A 50 -1.63 4.16 4.06
CA LEU A 50 -2.64 5.20 4.25
C LEU A 50 -3.03 5.25 5.73
N ASP A 51 -3.00 6.43 6.34
CA ASP A 51 -3.58 6.66 7.67
C ASP A 51 -5.11 6.80 7.54
N ALA A 52 -5.79 5.64 7.50
CA ALA A 52 -7.23 5.52 7.30
C ALA A 52 -7.76 4.21 7.91
N MET A 53 -9.06 4.01 7.82
CA MET A 53 -9.82 2.82 8.22
C MET A 53 -9.73 2.49 9.71
N ALA A 54 -9.41 3.47 10.56
CA ALA A 54 -9.38 3.29 12.00
C ALA A 54 -10.78 2.95 12.53
N GLY A 55 -10.92 1.73 13.06
CA GLY A 55 -12.17 1.18 13.57
C GLY A 55 -13.01 0.41 12.53
N ALA A 56 -12.65 0.49 11.25
CA ALA A 56 -13.45 -0.09 10.17
C ALA A 56 -13.64 -1.61 10.32
N ARG A 57 -14.78 -2.11 9.83
CA ARG A 57 -15.15 -3.52 9.83
C ARG A 57 -15.28 -4.04 8.42
N GLN A 58 -14.74 -5.23 8.17
CA GLN A 58 -14.79 -5.84 6.84
C GLN A 58 -16.14 -6.49 6.54
N SER A 59 -16.79 -7.12 7.53
CA SER A 59 -18.07 -7.81 7.37
C SER A 59 -18.89 -7.82 8.66
N PRO A 60 -20.13 -7.29 8.67
CA PRO A 60 -20.68 -6.42 7.62
C PRO A 60 -19.77 -5.20 7.41
N PHE A 61 -19.69 -4.72 6.18
CA PHE A 61 -18.78 -3.63 5.86
C PHE A 61 -19.21 -2.34 6.54
N ASP A 62 -18.24 -1.68 7.18
CA ASP A 62 -18.38 -0.36 7.75
C ASP A 62 -17.03 0.37 7.67
N ALA A 63 -16.98 1.48 6.95
CA ALA A 63 -15.76 2.29 6.83
C ALA A 63 -15.51 3.16 8.08
N GLU A 64 -16.49 3.26 8.97
CA GLU A 64 -16.45 4.03 10.21
C GLU A 64 -16.07 5.50 9.98
N LYS A 65 -15.51 6.17 11.01
CA LYS A 65 -15.25 7.62 11.03
C LYS A 65 -14.09 8.09 10.14
N TYR A 66 -13.22 7.18 9.71
CA TYR A 66 -11.98 7.53 9.03
C TYR A 66 -11.82 6.74 7.72
N PRO A 67 -12.76 6.83 6.76
CA PRO A 67 -12.64 6.13 5.50
C PRO A 67 -11.42 6.62 4.70
N ILE A 68 -10.93 5.78 3.79
CA ILE A 68 -10.01 6.24 2.73
C ILE A 68 -10.74 7.31 1.90
N THR A 69 -10.06 8.40 1.59
CA THR A 69 -10.59 9.52 0.78
C THR A 69 -10.02 9.53 -0.64
N HIS A 70 -10.69 10.19 -1.59
CA HIS A 70 -10.18 10.34 -2.96
C HIS A 70 -8.84 11.06 -2.99
N GLU A 71 -8.67 12.09 -2.16
CA GLU A 71 -7.44 12.88 -2.10
C GLU A 71 -6.27 12.08 -1.52
N GLN A 72 -6.54 11.16 -0.57
CA GLN A 72 -5.54 10.19 -0.12
C GLN A 72 -5.15 9.20 -1.21
N ILE A 73 -6.12 8.71 -2.00
CA ILE A 73 -5.83 7.83 -3.15
C ILE A 73 -4.99 8.58 -4.19
N HIS A 74 -5.33 9.82 -4.52
CA HIS A 74 -4.55 10.65 -5.45
C HIS A 74 -3.10 10.81 -4.98
N THR A 75 -2.90 11.21 -3.72
CA THR A 75 -1.57 11.38 -3.13
C THR A 75 -0.77 10.07 -3.11
N LEU A 76 -1.44 8.94 -2.82
CA LEU A 76 -0.83 7.61 -2.87
C LEU A 76 -0.39 7.27 -4.29
N VAL A 77 -1.26 7.49 -5.28
CA VAL A 77 -1.00 7.22 -6.70
C VAL A 77 0.22 7.99 -7.19
N GLU A 78 0.27 9.30 -6.95
CA GLU A 78 1.42 10.15 -7.32
C GLU A 78 2.70 9.67 -6.61
N THR A 79 2.62 9.41 -5.30
CA THR A 79 3.78 8.93 -4.52
C THR A 79 4.30 7.59 -5.06
N VAL A 80 3.42 6.67 -5.43
CA VAL A 80 3.83 5.36 -5.97
C VAL A 80 4.40 5.52 -7.38
N ALA A 81 3.82 6.38 -8.23
CA ALA A 81 4.34 6.68 -9.56
C ALA A 81 5.78 7.23 -9.49
N ASP A 82 6.01 8.24 -8.64
CA ASP A 82 7.34 8.82 -8.40
C ASP A 82 8.37 7.77 -7.95
N LEU A 83 7.98 6.86 -7.06
CA LEU A 83 8.83 5.75 -6.63
C LEU A 83 9.09 4.75 -7.76
N CYS A 84 8.07 4.45 -8.58
CA CYS A 84 8.25 3.56 -9.72
C CYS A 84 9.25 4.14 -10.72
N ASP A 85 9.21 5.44 -10.97
CA ASP A 85 10.17 6.11 -11.86
C ASP A 85 11.55 6.23 -11.22
N THR A 86 11.62 6.62 -9.94
CA THR A 86 12.89 6.78 -9.21
C THR A 86 13.67 5.46 -9.13
N TYR A 87 12.98 4.36 -8.83
CA TYR A 87 13.61 3.05 -8.62
C TYR A 87 13.50 2.11 -9.83
N GLN A 88 12.98 2.62 -10.96
CA GLN A 88 12.79 1.85 -12.20
C GLN A 88 11.95 0.57 -11.98
N ILE A 89 10.91 0.68 -11.17
CA ILE A 89 9.98 -0.41 -10.86
C ILE A 89 8.88 -0.41 -11.96
N PRO A 90 8.68 -1.51 -12.69
CA PRO A 90 7.58 -1.61 -13.64
C PRO A 90 6.24 -1.59 -12.89
N VAL A 91 5.18 -1.06 -13.50
CA VAL A 91 3.84 -1.10 -12.90
C VAL A 91 3.13 -2.35 -13.40
N ASN A 92 3.14 -3.42 -12.60
CA ASN A 92 2.43 -4.66 -12.90
C ASN A 92 2.04 -5.41 -11.61
N PRO A 93 1.19 -6.46 -11.70
CA PRO A 93 0.75 -7.21 -10.53
C PRO A 93 1.86 -7.92 -9.74
N TYR A 94 3.10 -8.00 -10.19
CA TYR A 94 4.19 -8.66 -9.44
C TYR A 94 5.13 -7.68 -8.74
N SER A 95 4.91 -6.37 -8.92
CA SER A 95 5.83 -5.31 -8.49
C SER A 95 5.13 -4.16 -7.79
N VAL A 96 3.87 -3.90 -8.13
CA VAL A 96 3.01 -2.89 -7.48
C VAL A 96 1.73 -3.57 -7.02
N LEU A 97 1.62 -3.81 -5.72
CA LEU A 97 0.62 -4.65 -5.09
C LEU A 97 0.12 -4.00 -3.79
N THR A 98 -1.17 -4.10 -3.51
CA THR A 98 -1.64 -3.94 -2.13
C THR A 98 -1.28 -5.19 -1.33
N HIS A 99 -1.26 -5.11 0.01
CA HIS A 99 -0.97 -6.29 0.82
C HIS A 99 -2.04 -7.38 0.66
N ALA A 100 -3.29 -6.99 0.35
CA ALA A 100 -4.39 -7.89 0.07
C ALA A 100 -4.16 -8.79 -1.16
N GLU A 101 -3.33 -8.34 -2.11
CA GLU A 101 -3.03 -9.09 -3.34
C GLU A 101 -1.90 -10.11 -3.16
N VAL A 102 -1.15 -10.06 -2.05
CA VAL A 102 0.06 -10.88 -1.87
C VAL A 102 -0.22 -12.38 -1.91
N GLU A 103 -1.21 -12.85 -1.14
CA GLU A 103 -1.57 -14.28 -1.16
C GLU A 103 -2.10 -14.73 -2.53
N PRO A 104 -3.11 -14.09 -3.13
CA PRO A 104 -3.67 -14.54 -4.41
C PRO A 104 -2.71 -14.37 -5.60
N THR A 105 -1.75 -13.44 -5.55
CA THR A 105 -0.84 -13.18 -6.68
C THR A 105 0.51 -13.88 -6.55
N LEU A 106 1.10 -13.84 -5.35
CA LEU A 106 2.47 -14.34 -5.13
C LEU A 106 2.51 -15.69 -4.40
N SER A 107 1.36 -16.21 -3.95
CA SER A 107 1.26 -17.47 -3.18
C SER A 107 2.08 -17.45 -1.87
N VAL A 108 2.38 -16.27 -1.33
CA VAL A 108 3.10 -16.12 -0.06
C VAL A 108 2.11 -15.87 1.07
N LYS A 109 1.88 -16.90 1.91
CA LYS A 109 0.96 -16.83 3.05
C LYS A 109 1.24 -15.61 3.96
N GLN A 110 0.24 -14.76 4.10
CA GLN A 110 0.19 -13.65 5.03
C GLN A 110 -0.62 -14.06 6.27
N ARG A 111 -0.72 -13.17 7.27
CA ARG A 111 -1.44 -13.44 8.53
C ARG A 111 -2.89 -12.93 8.51
N SER A 112 -3.52 -12.91 7.33
CA SER A 112 -4.93 -12.57 7.12
C SER A 112 -5.39 -11.27 7.82
N LYS A 113 -4.54 -10.23 7.82
CA LYS A 113 -4.97 -8.87 8.19
C LYS A 113 -5.73 -8.30 7.01
N TRP A 114 -6.92 -7.74 7.26
CA TRP A 114 -7.62 -6.99 6.23
C TRP A 114 -6.78 -5.78 5.80
N ASP A 115 -6.66 -5.59 4.49
CA ASP A 115 -5.90 -4.52 3.85
C ASP A 115 -6.76 -3.89 2.73
N ILE A 116 -6.17 -3.06 1.85
CA ILE A 116 -6.91 -2.24 0.86
C ILE A 116 -7.62 -3.14 -0.16
N THR A 117 -8.89 -3.43 0.15
CA THR A 117 -9.87 -4.06 -0.76
C THR A 117 -11.11 -3.19 -0.92
N TRP A 118 -11.05 -1.93 -0.48
CA TRP A 118 -12.11 -0.94 -0.61
C TRP A 118 -11.47 0.40 -0.99
N LEU A 119 -12.10 1.10 -1.94
CA LEU A 119 -11.74 2.44 -2.40
C LEU A 119 -12.95 3.35 -2.22
N PRO A 120 -12.76 4.69 -2.23
CA PRO A 120 -13.86 5.63 -2.28
C PRO A 120 -14.87 5.26 -3.38
N ASP A 121 -16.16 5.52 -3.10
CA ASP A 121 -17.33 5.18 -3.93
C ASP A 121 -17.73 3.70 -4.01
N MET A 122 -16.96 2.78 -3.40
CA MET A 122 -17.37 1.38 -3.28
C MET A 122 -18.40 1.23 -2.15
N THR A 123 -19.43 0.39 -2.35
CA THR A 123 -20.45 0.11 -1.31
C THR A 123 -20.04 -0.99 -0.34
N LYS A 124 -19.06 -1.83 -0.71
CA LYS A 124 -18.48 -2.92 0.08
C LYS A 124 -17.07 -3.26 -0.44
N PRO A 125 -16.23 -4.00 0.31
CA PRO A 125 -14.95 -4.45 -0.18
C PRO A 125 -15.12 -5.33 -1.42
N GLY A 126 -14.24 -5.14 -2.40
CA GLY A 126 -14.19 -5.89 -3.66
C GLY A 126 -13.16 -7.00 -3.64
N ASP A 127 -12.96 -7.62 -4.80
CA ASP A 127 -11.87 -8.55 -5.01
C ASP A 127 -10.50 -7.82 -4.91
N PRO A 128 -9.50 -8.37 -4.18
CA PRO A 128 -8.20 -7.74 -4.05
C PRO A 128 -7.51 -7.43 -5.37
N ILE A 129 -7.61 -8.33 -6.36
CA ILE A 129 -6.96 -8.18 -7.67
C ILE A 129 -7.63 -7.06 -8.46
N ASP A 130 -8.95 -6.97 -8.43
CA ASP A 130 -9.68 -5.89 -9.12
C ASP A 130 -9.36 -4.51 -8.52
N VAL A 131 -9.32 -4.42 -7.19
CA VAL A 131 -8.94 -3.18 -6.48
C VAL A 131 -7.50 -2.79 -6.79
N GLY A 132 -6.59 -3.75 -6.77
CA GLY A 132 -5.19 -3.54 -7.16
C GLY A 132 -5.03 -3.10 -8.61
N ASN A 133 -5.78 -3.69 -9.54
CA ASN A 133 -5.79 -3.32 -10.96
C ASN A 133 -6.24 -1.86 -11.13
N LYS A 134 -7.27 -1.43 -10.40
CA LYS A 134 -7.72 -0.04 -10.44
C LYS A 134 -6.63 0.92 -9.95
N LEU A 135 -5.96 0.61 -8.84
CA LEU A 135 -4.84 1.42 -8.34
C LEU A 135 -3.68 1.46 -9.35
N ARG A 136 -3.30 0.31 -9.93
CA ARG A 136 -2.25 0.24 -10.95
C ARG A 136 -2.57 1.05 -12.21
N SER A 137 -3.84 1.09 -12.65
CA SER A 137 -4.27 1.95 -13.77
C SER A 137 -4.01 3.42 -13.46
N LEU A 138 -4.46 3.89 -12.29
CA LEU A 138 -4.25 5.26 -11.85
C LEU A 138 -2.76 5.61 -11.73
N ILE A 139 -1.95 4.68 -11.20
CA ILE A 139 -0.49 4.84 -11.11
C ILE A 139 0.14 4.93 -12.49
N ALA A 140 -0.27 4.09 -13.43
CA ALA A 140 0.25 4.14 -14.80
C ALA A 140 -0.14 5.44 -15.52
N GLU A 141 -1.35 5.95 -15.29
CA GLU A 141 -1.83 7.22 -15.84
C GLU A 141 -1.09 8.44 -15.25
N ALA A 142 -0.60 8.35 -14.01
CA ALA A 142 0.14 9.41 -13.34
C ALA A 142 1.62 9.51 -13.76
N ARG A 143 2.16 8.51 -14.48
CA ARG A 143 3.55 8.52 -14.98
C ARG A 143 3.63 9.33 -16.28
N LEU A 144 4.41 10.41 -16.26
CA LEU A 144 4.64 11.30 -17.42
C LEU A 144 5.73 10.76 -18.36
#